data_AF-A0A7L4YML6-F1
#
_entry.id   AF-A0A7L4YML6-F1
#
_cell.length_a   1.000
_cell.length_b   1.000
_cell.length_c   1.000
_cell.angle_alpha   90.00
_cell.angle_beta   90.00
_cell.angle_gamma   90.00
#
_symmetry.space_group_name_H-M   'P 1'
#
loop_
_entity.id
_entity.type
_entity.pdbx_description
1 polymer ?
#
loop_
_entity_poly.entity_id
_entity_poly.type
_entity_poly.pdbx_seq_one_letter_code
_entity_poly.pdbx_strand_id
1 'polypeptide(L)'
;MTDAGRRDAIAEEQHHLDEAVRRRDTLIADLAQRGDPTSRERATALGEASDSVVFGRIDTTEREQWRIGRVGIRDEDGDPLVLDWRAPIARAFYTATAADPQGLRSRRYITTDGSVVTGVDDEPLTGELAGLGELVGEAALLNALDARRTGQLTQVVATLQREQDEIVRAAPQGALVVQGGPGTGKTVVALHRAAYLLFTHDRIAQRGVLVVGPNDRFLRYIDQVLPSLGETQVASLSPARLLPGIVAGGTDTDAAARIKGDPVWAEILPRAVAERRPEPAALSAEWAGTPITIDKTQMRRIITEIEVSDEALHVQRERYVDAVTEALAAGVAAESQRALEEVEAGLEDVLAVVDRSLARDDRVAPRRADAIGADVTGRLDATDSSAIAAALVADPEVEAALEQIWPTPTRATYSPTCSPIRCH
;
A
#
# COMPACT_ATOMS: atom_id res chain seq x y z
N MET A 1 -36.20 17.82 -14.67
CA MET A 1 -37.17 17.18 -13.78
C MET A 1 -37.76 18.24 -12.87
N THR A 2 -39.09 18.39 -12.83
CA THR A 2 -39.74 19.27 -11.84
C THR A 2 -39.43 18.75 -10.43
N ASP A 3 -39.43 19.62 -9.41
CA ASP A 3 -39.22 19.20 -8.01
C ASP A 3 -40.20 18.08 -7.57
N ALA A 4 -41.41 18.06 -8.15
CA ALA A 4 -42.37 16.98 -8.01
C ALA A 4 -41.89 15.67 -8.65
N GLY A 5 -41.42 15.70 -9.90
CA GLY A 5 -40.91 14.50 -10.58
C GLY A 5 -39.67 13.90 -9.90
N ARG A 6 -38.81 14.73 -9.29
CA ARG A 6 -37.66 14.24 -8.52
C ARG A 6 -38.11 13.51 -7.26
N ARG A 7 -39.11 14.05 -6.56
CA ARG A 7 -39.69 13.43 -5.38
C ARG A 7 -40.38 12.11 -5.70
N ASP A 8 -41.10 12.05 -6.83
CA ASP A 8 -41.74 10.81 -7.27
C ASP A 8 -40.72 9.72 -7.64
N ALA A 9 -39.64 10.09 -8.35
CA ALA A 9 -38.56 9.15 -8.68
C ALA A 9 -37.80 8.65 -7.44
N ILE A 10 -37.53 9.53 -6.46
CA ILE A 10 -36.95 9.13 -5.18
C ILE A 10 -37.90 8.18 -4.43
N ALA A 11 -39.20 8.46 -4.40
CA ALA A 11 -40.18 7.60 -3.75
C ALA A 11 -40.31 6.23 -4.42
N GLU A 12 -40.25 6.18 -5.76
CA GLU A 12 -40.22 4.93 -6.53
C GLU A 12 -39.01 4.07 -6.12
N GLU A 13 -37.81 4.64 -6.12
CA GLU A 13 -36.61 3.87 -5.76
C GLU A 13 -36.55 3.55 -4.26
N GLN A 14 -37.09 4.40 -3.39
CA GLN A 14 -37.23 4.11 -1.96
C GLN A 14 -38.09 2.87 -1.72
N HIS A 15 -39.21 2.74 -2.45
CA HIS A 15 -40.07 1.57 -2.33
C HIS A 15 -39.34 0.26 -2.65
N HIS A 16 -38.57 0.25 -3.75
CA HIS A 16 -37.79 -0.91 -4.15
C HIS A 16 -36.62 -1.19 -3.20
N LEU A 17 -35.97 -0.14 -2.69
CA LEU A 17 -34.92 -0.28 -1.68
C LEU A 17 -35.49 -0.92 -0.41
N ASP A 18 -36.64 -0.45 0.08
CA ASP A 18 -37.30 -0.99 1.26
C ASP A 18 -37.64 -2.48 1.08
N GLU A 19 -38.12 -2.86 -0.10
CA GLU A 19 -38.39 -4.25 -0.44
C GLU A 19 -37.12 -5.10 -0.46
N ALA A 20 -36.06 -4.61 -1.11
CA ALA A 20 -34.79 -5.30 -1.19
C ALA A 20 -34.14 -5.47 0.19
N VAL A 21 -34.19 -4.44 1.04
CA VAL A 21 -33.71 -4.48 2.42
C VAL A 21 -34.48 -5.50 3.26
N ARG A 22 -35.82 -5.48 3.22
CA ARG A 22 -36.64 -6.49 3.91
C ARG A 22 -36.27 -7.90 3.47
N ARG A 23 -36.19 -8.12 2.16
CA ARG A 23 -35.88 -9.43 1.60
C ARG A 23 -34.47 -9.90 1.97
N ARG A 24 -33.49 -9.00 1.92
CA ARG A 24 -32.11 -9.25 2.37
C ARG A 24 -32.07 -9.71 3.82
N ASP A 25 -32.76 -9.00 4.71
CA ASP A 25 -32.74 -9.29 6.14
C ASP A 25 -33.37 -10.66 6.44
N THR A 26 -34.47 -11.01 5.76
CA THR A 26 -35.04 -12.37 5.81
C THR A 26 -34.06 -13.41 5.30
N LEU A 27 -33.39 -13.17 4.17
CA LEU A 27 -32.41 -14.10 3.61
C LEU A 27 -31.20 -14.30 4.54
N ILE A 28 -30.70 -13.24 5.18
CA ILE A 28 -29.61 -13.34 6.17
C ILE A 28 -30.03 -14.25 7.33
N ALA A 29 -31.25 -14.04 7.86
CA ALA A 29 -31.77 -14.85 8.96
C ALA A 29 -31.95 -16.33 8.57
N ASP A 30 -32.47 -16.61 7.37
CA ASP A 30 -32.64 -17.96 6.84
C ASP A 30 -31.30 -18.67 6.61
N LEU A 31 -30.33 -17.96 6.03
CA LEU A 31 -28.98 -18.49 5.77
C LEU A 31 -28.23 -18.78 7.06
N ALA A 32 -28.39 -17.94 8.09
CA ALA A 32 -27.82 -18.15 9.41
C ALA A 32 -28.34 -19.44 10.07
N GLN A 33 -29.61 -19.79 9.87
CA GLN A 33 -30.20 -21.04 10.39
C GLN A 33 -29.65 -22.30 9.70
N ARG A 34 -29.27 -22.21 8.41
CA ARG A 34 -28.70 -23.36 7.65
C ARG A 34 -27.31 -23.73 8.13
N GLY A 35 -26.51 -22.75 8.53
CA GLY A 35 -25.24 -22.94 9.22
C GLY A 35 -24.11 -23.58 8.39
N ASP A 36 -24.28 -23.89 7.11
CA ASP A 36 -23.21 -24.39 6.24
C ASP A 36 -22.24 -23.26 5.82
N PRO A 37 -20.99 -23.58 5.42
CA PRO A 37 -19.98 -22.57 5.07
C PRO A 37 -20.41 -21.63 3.94
N THR A 38 -21.11 -22.15 2.91
CA THR A 38 -21.56 -21.36 1.76
C THR A 38 -22.67 -20.38 2.17
N SER A 39 -23.61 -20.83 2.99
CA SER A 39 -24.66 -19.97 3.52
C SER A 39 -24.10 -18.88 4.44
N ARG A 40 -23.08 -19.20 5.25
CA ARG A 40 -22.38 -18.21 6.09
C ARG A 40 -21.67 -17.16 5.25
N GLU A 41 -20.92 -17.57 4.23
CA GLU A 41 -20.25 -16.65 3.31
C GLU A 41 -21.25 -15.72 2.61
N ARG A 42 -22.37 -16.27 2.13
CA ARG A 42 -23.43 -15.48 1.51
C ARG A 42 -24.12 -14.53 2.49
N ALA A 43 -24.38 -14.95 3.72
CA ALA A 43 -24.96 -14.10 4.76
C ALA A 43 -24.02 -12.94 5.13
N THR A 44 -22.72 -13.19 5.25
CA THR A 44 -21.70 -12.15 5.43
C THR A 44 -21.70 -11.16 4.28
N ALA A 45 -21.68 -11.65 3.02
CA ALA A 45 -21.70 -10.77 1.85
C ALA A 45 -22.96 -9.89 1.79
N LEU A 46 -24.14 -10.42 2.15
CA LEU A 46 -25.38 -9.66 2.25
C LEU A 46 -25.34 -8.61 3.39
N GLY A 47 -24.75 -8.96 4.53
CA GLY A 47 -24.60 -8.05 5.67
C GLY A 47 -23.61 -6.92 5.42
N GLU A 48 -22.50 -7.19 4.75
CA GLU A 48 -21.51 -6.17 4.36
C GLU A 48 -22.06 -5.19 3.31
N ALA A 49 -23.05 -5.60 2.51
CA ALA A 49 -23.71 -4.76 1.52
C ALA A 49 -24.74 -3.78 2.10
N SER A 50 -24.67 -3.47 3.40
CA SER A 50 -25.71 -2.69 4.11
C SER A 50 -25.96 -1.31 3.51
N ASP A 51 -24.90 -0.63 3.06
CA ASP A 51 -24.97 0.72 2.50
C ASP A 51 -25.13 0.75 0.96
N SER A 52 -25.17 -0.42 0.30
CA SER A 52 -25.16 -0.55 -1.17
C SER A 52 -26.07 -1.68 -1.71
N VAL A 53 -27.24 -1.85 -1.08
CA VAL A 53 -28.24 -2.85 -1.50
C VAL A 53 -28.71 -2.60 -2.93
N VAL A 54 -29.01 -1.34 -3.27
CA VAL A 54 -29.32 -0.89 -4.63
C VAL A 54 -28.59 0.42 -4.86
N PHE A 55 -27.83 0.52 -5.93
CA PHE A 55 -27.11 1.75 -6.31
C PHE A 55 -27.40 2.20 -7.73
N GLY A 56 -28.12 1.39 -8.52
CA GLY A 56 -28.43 1.75 -9.89
C GLY A 56 -29.58 0.97 -10.47
N ARG A 57 -30.07 1.46 -11.60
CA ARG A 57 -31.09 0.81 -12.42
C ARG A 57 -30.70 0.90 -13.89
N ILE A 58 -30.98 -0.14 -14.65
CA ILE A 58 -30.93 -0.12 -16.12
C ILE A 58 -32.35 -0.26 -16.66
N ASP A 59 -32.67 0.56 -17.67
CA ASP A 59 -33.88 0.47 -18.46
C ASP A 59 -33.50 -0.07 -19.84
N THR A 60 -34.02 -1.23 -20.24
CA THR A 60 -33.71 -1.84 -21.54
C THR A 60 -34.58 -1.24 -22.66
N THR A 61 -34.19 -1.46 -23.92
CA THR A 61 -35.02 -1.10 -25.08
C THR A 61 -36.34 -1.87 -25.14
N GLU A 62 -36.39 -3.03 -24.48
CA GLU A 62 -37.60 -3.87 -24.33
C GLU A 62 -38.51 -3.40 -23.18
N ARG A 63 -38.17 -2.26 -22.55
CA ARG A 63 -38.88 -1.65 -21.42
C ARG A 63 -38.85 -2.48 -20.14
N GLU A 64 -37.85 -3.35 -20.00
CA GLU A 64 -37.56 -4.00 -18.73
C GLU A 64 -36.75 -3.07 -17.84
N GLN A 65 -36.94 -3.20 -16.53
CA GLN A 65 -36.25 -2.42 -15.52
C GLN A 65 -35.56 -3.35 -14.55
N TRP A 66 -34.23 -3.23 -14.46
CA TRP A 66 -33.45 -4.04 -13.56
C TRP A 66 -32.68 -3.16 -12.59
N ARG A 67 -32.87 -3.39 -11.28
CA ARG A 67 -32.05 -2.76 -10.23
C ARG A 67 -30.76 -3.53 -10.04
N ILE A 68 -29.67 -2.81 -9.76
CA ILE A 68 -28.32 -3.33 -9.62
C ILE A 68 -27.80 -3.02 -8.23
N GLY A 69 -27.21 -4.04 -7.60
CA GLY A 69 -26.69 -4.00 -6.24
C GLY A 69 -25.43 -4.85 -6.08
N ARG A 70 -24.79 -4.76 -4.90
CA ARG A 70 -23.55 -5.50 -4.62
C ARG A 70 -23.73 -7.02 -4.62
N VAL A 71 -24.90 -7.48 -4.17
CA VAL A 71 -25.24 -8.90 -4.06
C VAL A 71 -26.62 -9.09 -4.68
N GLY A 72 -26.77 -10.16 -5.49
CA GLY A 72 -28.06 -10.49 -6.08
C GLY A 72 -29.10 -10.89 -5.03
N ILE A 73 -30.27 -10.23 -5.05
CA ILE A 73 -31.42 -10.50 -4.20
C ILE A 73 -32.56 -10.98 -5.10
N ARG A 74 -33.20 -12.08 -4.69
CA ARG A 74 -34.41 -12.60 -5.31
C ARG A 74 -35.57 -12.43 -4.36
N ASP A 75 -36.76 -12.22 -4.91
CA ASP A 75 -37.99 -12.18 -4.14
C ASP A 75 -38.40 -13.58 -3.62
N GLU A 76 -39.66 -13.73 -3.21
CA GLU A 76 -40.21 -14.98 -2.71
C GLU A 76 -40.52 -15.99 -3.82
N ASP A 77 -40.90 -15.51 -5.01
CA ASP A 77 -41.21 -16.30 -6.20
C ASP A 77 -39.96 -16.76 -6.95
N GLY A 78 -38.81 -16.16 -6.63
CA GLY A 78 -37.50 -16.46 -7.21
C GLY A 78 -37.08 -15.50 -8.31
N ASP A 79 -37.88 -14.47 -8.58
CA ASP A 79 -37.58 -13.44 -9.57
C ASP A 79 -36.49 -12.48 -9.04
N PRO A 80 -35.64 -11.94 -9.91
CA PRO A 80 -34.55 -11.07 -9.49
C PRO A 80 -35.08 -9.68 -9.11
N LEU A 81 -35.05 -9.39 -7.81
CA LEU A 81 -35.36 -8.06 -7.27
C LEU A 81 -34.16 -7.11 -7.41
N VAL A 82 -32.95 -7.62 -7.19
CA VAL A 82 -31.69 -6.91 -7.38
C VAL A 82 -30.71 -7.82 -8.09
N LEU A 83 -30.14 -7.33 -9.19
CA LEU A 83 -29.07 -8.01 -9.91
C LEU A 83 -27.73 -7.77 -9.21
N ASP A 84 -26.94 -8.84 -9.10
CA ASP A 84 -25.54 -8.72 -8.75
C ASP A 84 -24.82 -7.90 -9.82
N TRP A 85 -24.07 -6.88 -9.41
CA TRP A 85 -23.30 -6.02 -10.31
C TRP A 85 -22.34 -6.79 -11.23
N ARG A 86 -21.88 -7.98 -10.81
CA ARG A 86 -21.03 -8.86 -11.62
C ARG A 86 -21.78 -9.68 -12.65
N ALA A 87 -23.12 -9.71 -12.61
CA ALA A 87 -23.91 -10.47 -13.57
C ALA A 87 -23.68 -9.94 -15.01
N PRO A 88 -23.66 -10.82 -16.04
CA PRO A 88 -23.45 -10.39 -17.41
C PRO A 88 -24.39 -9.27 -17.89
N ILE A 89 -25.65 -9.31 -17.44
CA ILE A 89 -26.66 -8.29 -17.75
C ILE A 89 -26.37 -6.93 -17.07
N ALA A 90 -25.71 -6.92 -15.92
CA ALA A 90 -25.33 -5.69 -15.21
C ALA A 90 -24.10 -5.01 -15.83
N ARG A 91 -23.32 -5.72 -16.65
CA ARG A 91 -22.14 -5.18 -17.35
C ARG A 91 -22.47 -3.93 -18.17
N ALA A 92 -23.64 -3.88 -18.80
CA ALA A 92 -24.05 -2.75 -19.62
C ALA A 92 -24.22 -1.47 -18.78
N PHE A 93 -24.54 -1.57 -17.48
CA PHE A 93 -24.59 -0.40 -16.59
C PHE A 93 -23.27 0.38 -16.55
N TYR A 94 -22.14 -0.31 -16.68
CA TYR A 94 -20.80 0.27 -16.60
C TYR A 94 -20.16 0.50 -17.97
N THR A 95 -20.49 -0.33 -18.96
CA THR A 95 -19.80 -0.35 -20.25
C THR A 95 -20.60 0.25 -21.40
N ALA A 96 -21.93 0.40 -21.24
CA ALA A 96 -22.75 1.05 -22.25
C ALA A 96 -22.46 2.56 -22.28
N THR A 97 -22.47 3.10 -23.49
CA THR A 97 -22.33 4.53 -23.78
C THR A 97 -23.39 4.93 -24.79
N ALA A 98 -23.59 6.23 -25.00
CA ALA A 98 -24.54 6.69 -26.01
C ALA A 98 -24.15 6.26 -27.45
N ALA A 99 -22.87 5.98 -27.70
CA ALA A 99 -22.38 5.47 -28.98
C ALA A 99 -22.60 3.95 -29.13
N ASP A 100 -22.55 3.20 -28.03
CA ASP A 100 -22.82 1.77 -27.97
C ASP A 100 -23.69 1.46 -26.73
N PRO A 101 -25.03 1.58 -26.86
CA PRO A 101 -25.95 1.48 -25.73
C PRO A 101 -26.11 0.05 -25.19
N GLN A 102 -25.63 -0.97 -25.89
CA GLN A 102 -25.69 -2.38 -25.47
C GLN A 102 -27.10 -2.85 -25.04
N GLY A 103 -28.15 -2.39 -25.74
CA GLY A 103 -29.54 -2.74 -25.43
C GLY A 103 -30.18 -1.93 -24.31
N LEU A 104 -29.47 -0.94 -23.74
CA LEU A 104 -30.02 -0.02 -22.76
C LEU A 104 -30.60 1.23 -23.40
N ARG A 105 -31.76 1.64 -22.88
CA ARG A 105 -32.43 2.90 -23.20
C ARG A 105 -31.91 4.03 -22.30
N SER A 106 -31.80 3.75 -21.01
CA SER A 106 -31.26 4.64 -19.97
C SER A 106 -30.66 3.85 -18.82
N ARG A 107 -29.83 4.52 -18.02
CA ARG A 107 -29.41 4.06 -16.69
C ARG A 107 -29.71 5.12 -15.65
N ARG A 108 -29.99 4.71 -14.43
CA ARG A 108 -30.19 5.58 -13.26
C ARG A 108 -29.15 5.27 -12.21
N TYR A 109 -28.52 6.30 -11.68
CA TYR A 109 -27.70 6.24 -10.47
C TYR A 109 -28.59 6.54 -9.26
N ILE A 110 -28.46 5.75 -8.20
CA ILE A 110 -29.27 5.86 -6.99
C ILE A 110 -28.30 6.10 -5.83
N THR A 111 -28.45 7.22 -5.14
CA THR A 111 -27.64 7.56 -3.96
C THR A 111 -28.42 7.21 -2.70
N THR A 112 -27.82 6.38 -1.85
CA THR A 112 -28.40 5.93 -0.58
C THR A 112 -27.58 6.42 0.60
N ASP A 113 -28.26 6.74 1.70
CA ASP A 113 -27.69 6.91 3.03
C ASP A 113 -28.33 5.85 3.94
N GLY A 114 -27.62 4.75 4.15
CA GLY A 114 -28.19 3.52 4.72
C GLY A 114 -29.39 3.03 3.91
N SER A 115 -30.55 2.95 4.55
CA SER A 115 -31.81 2.51 3.92
C SER A 115 -32.64 3.65 3.32
N VAL A 116 -32.08 4.84 3.14
CA VAL A 116 -32.81 6.01 2.61
C VAL A 116 -32.23 6.44 1.27
N VAL A 117 -33.07 6.57 0.24
CA VAL A 117 -32.70 7.16 -1.05
C VAL A 117 -32.65 8.67 -0.91
N THR A 118 -31.47 9.25 -1.14
CA THR A 118 -31.23 10.70 -1.04
C THR A 118 -31.16 11.38 -2.41
N GLY A 119 -30.91 10.61 -3.47
CA GLY A 119 -30.77 11.14 -4.81
C GLY A 119 -30.98 10.09 -5.89
N VAL A 120 -31.44 10.55 -7.05
CA VAL A 120 -31.53 9.77 -8.29
C VAL A 120 -31.07 10.66 -9.44
N ASP A 121 -30.26 10.09 -10.33
CA ASP A 121 -29.76 10.78 -11.51
C ASP A 121 -29.87 9.85 -12.74
N ASP A 122 -30.67 10.28 -13.72
CA ASP A 122 -30.95 9.53 -14.95
C ASP A 122 -29.99 9.93 -16.08
N GLU A 123 -29.41 8.93 -16.76
CA GLU A 123 -28.58 9.07 -17.95
C GLU A 123 -29.22 8.31 -19.12
N PRO A 124 -29.75 9.02 -20.14
CA PRO A 124 -30.26 8.39 -21.34
C PRO A 124 -29.10 7.95 -22.25
N LEU A 125 -29.20 6.71 -22.74
CA LEU A 125 -28.21 6.11 -23.65
C LEU A 125 -28.72 6.04 -25.09
N THR A 126 -30.01 6.34 -25.31
CA THR A 126 -30.64 6.39 -26.63
C THR A 126 -31.33 7.74 -26.86
N GLY A 127 -31.25 8.26 -28.09
CA GLY A 127 -31.74 9.59 -28.46
C GLY A 127 -33.26 9.80 -28.32
N GLU A 128 -34.04 8.74 -28.16
CA GLU A 128 -35.51 8.81 -27.97
C GLU A 128 -35.91 9.45 -26.63
N LEU A 129 -35.04 9.37 -25.61
CA LEU A 129 -35.27 9.94 -24.28
C LEU A 129 -34.84 11.40 -24.15
N ALA A 130 -34.14 11.97 -25.15
CA ALA A 130 -33.67 13.36 -25.11
C ALA A 130 -34.83 14.39 -25.04
N GLY A 131 -36.08 13.96 -25.26
CA GLY A 131 -37.27 14.81 -25.23
C GLY A 131 -38.12 14.78 -23.95
N LEU A 132 -37.83 13.96 -22.93
CA LEU A 132 -38.74 13.77 -21.78
C LEU A 132 -38.13 13.92 -20.36
N GLY A 133 -36.88 14.33 -20.22
CA GLY A 133 -36.33 14.61 -18.89
C GLY A 133 -34.94 15.22 -18.94
N GLU A 134 -34.75 16.33 -18.22
CA GLU A 134 -33.48 17.05 -18.12
C GLU A 134 -32.30 16.12 -17.82
N LEU A 135 -31.42 15.99 -18.80
CA LEU A 135 -30.03 15.57 -18.65
C LEU A 135 -29.32 16.50 -17.67
N VAL A 136 -29.01 16.07 -16.45
CA VAL A 136 -28.32 16.94 -15.47
C VAL A 136 -26.81 16.90 -15.67
N GLY A 137 -26.24 18.06 -16.02
CA GLY A 137 -24.83 18.30 -16.37
C GLY A 137 -24.65 18.62 -17.86
N GLU A 138 -24.09 19.80 -18.19
CA GLU A 138 -23.80 20.43 -19.50
C GLU A 138 -24.91 20.37 -20.58
N ALA A 139 -25.55 19.24 -20.81
CA ALA A 139 -26.66 19.03 -21.74
C ALA A 139 -27.99 19.68 -21.33
N ALA A 140 -28.29 19.91 -20.04
CA ALA A 140 -29.42 20.79 -19.65
C ALA A 140 -29.14 22.28 -19.96
N LEU A 141 -27.87 22.72 -19.84
CA LEU A 141 -27.45 24.06 -20.24
C LEU A 141 -27.47 24.20 -21.77
N LEU A 142 -27.04 23.17 -22.51
CA LEU A 142 -27.12 23.11 -23.97
C LEU A 142 -28.58 23.02 -24.46
N ASN A 143 -29.47 22.28 -23.79
CA ASN A 143 -30.90 22.26 -24.11
C ASN A 143 -31.60 23.58 -23.77
N ALA A 144 -31.22 24.27 -22.70
CA ALA A 144 -31.70 25.63 -22.39
C ALA A 144 -31.25 26.65 -23.45
N LEU A 145 -30.12 26.39 -24.14
CA LEU A 145 -29.65 27.15 -25.30
C LEU A 145 -30.31 26.70 -26.63
N ASP A 146 -30.76 25.44 -26.73
CA ASP A 146 -31.44 24.86 -27.92
C ASP A 146 -32.84 25.42 -28.21
N ALA A 147 -33.45 26.14 -27.27
CA ALA A 147 -34.73 26.81 -27.54
C ALA A 147 -34.64 27.79 -28.75
N ARG A 148 -33.41 28.16 -29.19
CA ARG A 148 -33.17 28.89 -30.45
C ARG A 148 -31.81 28.59 -31.08
N ARG A 149 -31.64 27.51 -31.89
CA ARG A 149 -30.88 27.46 -33.19
C ARG A 149 -30.33 26.07 -33.58
N THR A 150 -30.60 25.68 -34.85
CA THR A 150 -29.82 24.86 -35.82
C THR A 150 -28.97 23.66 -35.35
N GLY A 151 -29.19 22.49 -35.97
CA GLY A 151 -28.58 21.16 -35.72
C GLY A 151 -27.05 20.98 -35.84
N GLN A 152 -26.25 22.05 -35.71
CA GLN A 152 -24.81 21.97 -35.48
C GLN A 152 -24.49 21.58 -34.02
N LEU A 153 -25.29 22.02 -33.04
CA LEU A 153 -25.13 21.66 -31.63
C LEU A 153 -25.39 20.17 -31.35
N THR A 154 -26.40 19.56 -32.01
CA THR A 154 -26.65 18.11 -31.93
C THR A 154 -25.45 17.29 -32.42
N GLN A 155 -24.75 17.77 -33.46
CA GLN A 155 -23.53 17.13 -33.94
C GLN A 155 -22.38 17.25 -32.93
N VAL A 156 -22.24 18.40 -32.25
CA VAL A 156 -21.23 18.61 -31.19
C VAL A 156 -21.46 17.70 -29.98
N VAL A 157 -22.72 17.52 -29.55
CA VAL A 157 -23.06 16.62 -28.43
C VAL A 157 -22.78 15.16 -28.79
N ALA A 158 -23.16 14.74 -30.01
CA ALA A 158 -22.90 13.38 -30.48
C ALA A 158 -21.40 13.10 -30.68
N THR A 159 -20.61 14.09 -31.13
CA THR A 159 -19.14 13.94 -31.20
C THR A 159 -18.52 13.92 -29.80
N LEU A 160 -19.00 14.75 -28.87
CA LEU A 160 -18.52 14.77 -27.49
C LEU A 160 -18.73 13.43 -26.79
N GLN A 161 -19.89 12.80 -26.97
CA GLN A 161 -20.17 11.46 -26.43
C GLN A 161 -19.27 10.38 -27.04
N ARG A 162 -18.92 10.49 -28.33
CA ARG A 162 -17.96 9.59 -28.98
C ARG A 162 -16.55 9.77 -28.43
N GLU A 163 -16.08 11.01 -28.28
CA GLU A 163 -14.78 11.30 -27.69
C GLU A 163 -14.67 10.76 -26.25
N GLN A 164 -15.73 10.89 -25.46
CA GLN A 164 -15.80 10.32 -24.12
C GLN A 164 -15.76 8.78 -24.15
N ASP A 165 -16.48 8.12 -25.07
CA ASP A 165 -16.43 6.67 -25.24
C ASP A 165 -15.02 6.18 -25.64
N GLU A 166 -14.33 6.88 -26.54
CA GLU A 166 -12.95 6.60 -26.92
C GLU A 166 -12.01 6.65 -25.70
N ILE A 167 -12.18 7.65 -24.82
CA ILE A 167 -11.42 7.76 -23.57
C ILE A 167 -11.74 6.59 -22.63
N VAL A 168 -13.02 6.21 -22.48
CA VAL A 168 -13.43 5.09 -21.62
C VAL A 168 -12.85 3.77 -22.11
N ARG A 169 -12.86 3.53 -23.42
CA ARG A 169 -12.44 2.27 -24.04
C ARG A 169 -10.96 2.20 -24.43
N ALA A 170 -10.21 3.30 -24.32
CA ALA A 170 -8.79 3.32 -24.67
C ALA A 170 -8.01 2.19 -23.96
N ALA A 171 -6.97 1.68 -24.62
CA ALA A 171 -6.20 0.54 -24.12
C ALA A 171 -5.68 0.77 -22.68
N PRO A 172 -5.64 -0.25 -21.81
CA PRO A 172 -5.22 -0.09 -20.42
C PRO A 172 -3.71 0.11 -20.24
N GLN A 173 -2.90 -0.14 -21.27
CA GLN A 173 -1.45 -0.05 -21.18
C GLN A 173 -0.96 1.40 -21.31
N GLY A 174 -0.06 1.79 -20.41
CA GLY A 174 0.58 3.12 -20.42
C GLY A 174 -0.22 4.19 -19.71
N ALA A 175 0.17 5.45 -19.95
CA ALA A 175 -0.47 6.62 -19.36
C ALA A 175 -1.45 7.25 -20.37
N LEU A 176 -2.68 7.50 -19.95
CA LEU A 176 -3.67 8.26 -20.70
C LEU A 176 -3.88 9.61 -20.01
N VAL A 177 -3.64 10.70 -20.74
CA VAL A 177 -3.88 12.07 -20.25
C VAL A 177 -5.17 12.58 -20.84
N VAL A 178 -6.15 12.87 -19.97
CA VAL A 178 -7.44 13.45 -20.36
C VAL A 178 -7.44 14.93 -20.03
N GLN A 179 -7.29 15.76 -21.05
CA GLN A 179 -7.30 17.22 -20.93
C GLN A 179 -8.58 17.80 -21.54
N GLY A 180 -9.19 18.76 -20.85
CA GLY A 180 -10.43 19.39 -21.28
C GLY A 180 -10.80 20.57 -20.41
N GLY A 181 -11.64 21.47 -20.93
CA GLY A 181 -12.09 22.68 -20.23
C GLY A 181 -12.90 22.41 -18.96
N PRO A 182 -13.13 23.40 -18.10
CA PRO A 182 -14.08 23.28 -17.00
C PRO A 182 -15.45 22.81 -17.50
N GLY A 183 -16.12 21.93 -16.76
CA GLY A 183 -17.47 21.46 -17.09
C GLY A 183 -17.54 20.22 -18.00
N THR A 184 -16.48 19.87 -18.74
CA THR A 184 -16.51 18.81 -19.77
C THR A 184 -16.57 17.36 -19.26
N GLY A 185 -17.04 17.13 -18.03
CA GLY A 185 -17.27 15.77 -17.51
C GLY A 185 -16.03 14.90 -17.24
N LYS A 186 -14.80 15.44 -17.29
CA LYS A 186 -13.54 14.66 -17.17
C LYS A 186 -13.50 13.68 -16.00
N THR A 187 -13.96 14.13 -14.83
CA THR A 187 -13.98 13.27 -13.63
C THR A 187 -14.91 12.08 -13.86
N VAL A 188 -16.13 12.32 -14.31
CA VAL A 188 -17.13 11.27 -14.59
C VAL A 188 -16.58 10.28 -15.63
N VAL A 189 -16.00 10.79 -16.73
CA VAL A 189 -15.40 9.97 -17.79
C VAL A 189 -14.25 9.11 -17.24
N ALA A 190 -13.39 9.67 -16.37
CA ALA A 190 -12.30 8.92 -15.75
C ALA A 190 -12.82 7.82 -14.80
N LEU A 191 -13.89 8.08 -14.05
CA LEU A 191 -14.53 7.08 -13.19
C LEU A 191 -15.20 5.97 -14.01
N HIS A 192 -15.90 6.34 -15.08
CA HIS A 192 -16.47 5.36 -16.02
C HIS A 192 -15.38 4.50 -16.65
N ARG A 193 -14.23 5.10 -17.03
CA ARG A 193 -13.07 4.35 -17.48
C ARG A 193 -12.57 3.35 -16.43
N ALA A 194 -12.42 3.78 -15.18
CA ALA A 194 -11.98 2.90 -14.10
C ALA A 194 -12.94 1.70 -13.92
N ALA A 195 -14.25 1.97 -13.92
CA ALA A 195 -15.27 0.93 -13.86
C ALA A 195 -15.20 -0.01 -15.08
N TYR A 196 -15.16 0.54 -16.28
CA TYR A 196 -15.01 -0.21 -17.52
C TYR A 196 -13.80 -1.15 -17.46
N LEU A 197 -12.64 -0.66 -17.04
CA LEU A 197 -11.42 -1.45 -16.94
C LEU A 197 -11.53 -2.59 -15.93
N LEU A 198 -12.11 -2.35 -14.75
CA LEU A 198 -12.35 -3.38 -13.74
C LEU A 198 -13.31 -4.47 -14.26
N PHE A 199 -14.31 -4.10 -15.07
CA PHE A 199 -15.26 -5.04 -15.65
C PHE A 199 -14.77 -5.81 -16.87
N THR A 200 -13.86 -5.22 -17.62
CA THR A 200 -13.39 -5.78 -18.90
C THR A 200 -12.07 -6.51 -18.78
N HIS A 201 -11.30 -6.27 -17.71
CA HIS A 201 -9.98 -6.84 -17.51
C HIS A 201 -9.82 -7.48 -16.12
N ASP A 202 -9.96 -8.80 -16.04
CA ASP A 202 -9.85 -9.56 -14.78
C ASP A 202 -8.53 -9.30 -14.03
N ARG A 203 -7.42 -9.09 -14.75
CA ARG A 203 -6.12 -8.78 -14.14
C ARG A 203 -6.10 -7.43 -13.41
N ILE A 204 -6.87 -6.45 -13.90
CA ILE A 204 -7.00 -5.14 -13.26
C ILE A 204 -7.92 -5.30 -12.04
N ALA A 205 -9.03 -6.03 -12.17
CA ALA A 205 -9.91 -6.36 -11.05
C ALA A 205 -9.18 -7.02 -9.87
N GLN A 206 -8.26 -7.94 -10.14
CA GLN A 206 -7.46 -8.61 -9.11
C GLN A 206 -6.47 -7.69 -8.38
N ARG A 207 -6.00 -6.62 -9.04
CA ARG A 207 -5.03 -5.67 -8.47
C ARG A 207 -5.68 -4.44 -7.85
N GLY A 208 -6.89 -4.11 -8.30
CA GLY A 208 -7.61 -2.91 -7.94
C GLY A 208 -7.13 -1.64 -8.65
N VAL A 209 -7.73 -0.52 -8.26
CA VAL A 209 -7.51 0.83 -8.79
C VAL A 209 -7.23 1.76 -7.61
N LEU A 210 -6.16 2.56 -7.72
CA LEU A 210 -5.88 3.65 -6.78
C LEU A 210 -6.38 4.96 -7.37
N VAL A 211 -7.36 5.59 -6.71
CA VAL A 211 -7.84 6.93 -7.02
C VAL A 211 -7.16 7.93 -6.10
N VAL A 212 -6.34 8.82 -6.67
CA VAL A 212 -5.72 9.92 -5.93
C VAL A 212 -6.50 11.20 -6.19
N GLY A 213 -7.14 11.72 -5.14
CA GLY A 213 -7.96 12.92 -5.19
C GLY A 213 -7.31 14.10 -4.44
N PRO A 214 -7.70 15.34 -4.73
CA PRO A 214 -7.10 16.52 -4.09
C PRO A 214 -7.36 16.61 -2.58
N ASN A 215 -8.46 16.05 -2.08
CA ASN A 215 -8.83 16.04 -0.66
C ASN A 215 -9.90 14.99 -0.35
N ASP A 216 -10.08 14.70 0.94
CA ASP A 216 -11.02 13.67 1.41
C ASP A 216 -12.49 14.00 1.09
N ARG A 217 -12.85 15.29 0.93
CA ARG A 217 -14.23 15.67 0.54
C ARG A 217 -14.52 15.28 -0.90
N PHE A 218 -13.57 15.52 -1.80
CA PHE A 218 -13.67 15.06 -3.18
C PHE A 218 -13.74 13.55 -3.24
N LEU A 219 -12.90 12.84 -2.48
CA LEU A 219 -12.88 11.38 -2.47
C LEU A 219 -14.21 10.78 -1.99
N ARG A 220 -14.84 11.35 -0.94
CA ARG A 220 -16.19 10.93 -0.54
C ARG A 220 -17.24 11.09 -1.64
N TYR A 221 -17.12 12.13 -2.47
CA TYR A 221 -17.99 12.29 -3.64
C TYR A 221 -17.70 11.21 -4.69
N ILE A 222 -16.43 10.86 -4.90
CA ILE A 222 -16.05 9.77 -5.81
C ILE A 222 -16.58 8.43 -5.30
N ASP A 223 -16.50 8.16 -4.00
CA ASP A 223 -17.02 6.93 -3.40
C ASP A 223 -18.54 6.79 -3.63
N GLN A 224 -19.29 7.90 -3.73
CA GLN A 224 -20.72 7.89 -4.09
C GLN A 224 -20.98 7.62 -5.57
N VAL A 225 -20.00 7.84 -6.46
CA VAL A 225 -20.12 7.61 -7.91
C VAL A 225 -19.52 6.25 -8.34
N LEU A 226 -18.57 5.73 -7.55
CA LEU A 226 -18.04 4.37 -7.63
C LEU A 226 -18.45 3.46 -6.46
N PRO A 227 -19.67 3.55 -5.88
CA PRO A 227 -20.01 2.91 -4.61
C PRO A 227 -19.98 1.37 -4.69
N SER A 228 -19.79 0.83 -5.89
CA SER A 228 -20.06 -0.56 -6.24
C SER A 228 -18.87 -1.30 -6.84
N LEU A 229 -17.74 -0.63 -7.09
CA LEU A 229 -16.52 -1.32 -7.49
C LEU A 229 -15.88 -1.88 -6.22
N GLY A 230 -16.43 -3.00 -5.75
CA GLY A 230 -16.32 -3.58 -4.41
C GLY A 230 -15.12 -3.12 -3.59
N GLU A 231 -15.38 -2.73 -2.34
CA GLU A 231 -14.47 -2.14 -1.32
C GLU A 231 -13.02 -2.67 -1.25
N THR A 232 -12.73 -3.85 -1.81
CA THR A 232 -11.38 -4.41 -1.92
C THR A 232 -10.60 -3.99 -3.18
N GLN A 233 -11.26 -3.48 -4.22
CA GLN A 233 -10.67 -3.21 -5.54
C GLN A 233 -10.49 -1.73 -5.84
N VAL A 234 -11.00 -0.80 -5.02
CA VAL A 234 -10.75 0.64 -5.19
C VAL A 234 -10.22 1.21 -3.89
N ALA A 235 -9.02 1.79 -3.94
CA ALA A 235 -8.44 2.55 -2.85
C ALA A 235 -8.48 4.05 -3.20
N SER A 236 -9.02 4.86 -2.30
CA SER A 236 -9.11 6.31 -2.45
C SER A 236 -8.16 6.98 -1.46
N LEU A 237 -7.14 7.70 -1.95
CA LEU A 237 -6.18 8.41 -1.09
C LEU A 237 -6.03 9.87 -1.50
N SER A 238 -5.89 10.75 -0.51
CA SER A 238 -5.49 12.14 -0.72
C SER A 238 -3.98 12.28 -0.52
N PRO A 239 -3.32 13.31 -1.10
CA PRO A 239 -1.92 13.60 -0.85
C PRO A 239 -1.53 13.63 0.63
N ALA A 240 -2.46 14.04 1.50
CA ALA A 240 -2.27 14.09 2.95
C ALA A 240 -2.17 12.70 3.62
N ARG A 241 -2.62 11.63 2.96
CA ARG A 241 -2.70 10.27 3.50
C ARG A 241 -2.02 9.21 2.61
N LEU A 242 -1.21 9.64 1.64
CA LEU A 242 -0.53 8.72 0.73
C LEU A 242 0.44 7.75 1.45
N LEU A 243 0.99 8.17 2.58
CA LEU A 243 1.89 7.35 3.39
C LEU A 243 1.12 6.61 4.51
N PRO A 244 1.25 5.28 4.62
CA PRO A 244 0.58 4.51 5.67
C PRO A 244 0.92 5.02 7.07
N GLY A 245 -0.10 5.22 7.90
CA GLY A 245 0.04 5.65 9.29
C GLY A 245 0.40 7.13 9.48
N ILE A 246 0.51 7.91 8.40
CA ILE A 246 0.82 9.35 8.46
C ILE A 246 -0.35 10.14 7.88
N VAL A 247 -0.83 11.12 8.65
CA VAL A 247 -1.82 12.10 8.19
C VAL A 247 -1.19 13.48 8.26
N ALA A 248 -0.98 14.11 7.10
CA ALA A 248 -0.47 15.47 7.03
C ALA A 248 -1.53 16.44 7.55
N GLY A 249 -1.24 17.12 8.67
CA GLY A 249 -2.11 18.16 9.24
C GLY A 249 -1.75 19.59 8.86
N GLY A 250 -0.57 19.79 8.26
CA GLY A 250 -0.06 21.12 7.88
C GLY A 250 -0.33 21.44 6.42
N THR A 251 -0.60 22.72 6.13
CA THR A 251 -0.70 23.24 4.77
C THR A 251 0.58 24.00 4.43
N ASP A 252 1.22 23.61 3.33
CA ASP A 252 2.37 24.34 2.81
C ASP A 252 1.92 25.67 2.17
N THR A 253 2.79 26.68 2.25
CA THR A 253 2.65 27.88 1.42
C THR A 253 2.92 27.52 -0.05
N ASP A 254 2.41 28.31 -1.00
CA ASP A 254 2.65 28.08 -2.43
C ASP A 254 4.14 27.98 -2.78
N ALA A 255 4.97 28.78 -2.11
CA ALA A 255 6.42 28.75 -2.26
C ALA A 255 7.03 27.42 -1.76
N ALA A 256 6.60 26.95 -0.58
CA ALA A 256 7.07 25.68 -0.03
C ALA A 256 6.61 24.49 -0.88
N ALA A 257 5.36 24.48 -1.32
CA ALA A 257 4.80 23.44 -2.18
C ALA A 257 5.55 23.35 -3.52
N ARG A 258 5.87 24.49 -4.14
CA ARG A 258 6.67 24.53 -5.38
C ARG A 258 8.06 23.93 -5.17
N ILE A 259 8.75 24.29 -4.10
CA ILE A 259 10.10 23.78 -3.81
C ILE A 259 10.03 22.28 -3.54
N LYS A 260 9.12 21.82 -2.67
CA LYS A 260 9.00 20.39 -2.30
C LYS A 260 8.53 19.51 -3.46
N GLY A 261 7.75 20.05 -4.39
CA GLY A 261 7.28 19.35 -5.59
C GLY A 261 8.27 19.35 -6.76
N ASP A 262 9.44 20.00 -6.60
CA ASP A 262 10.44 20.07 -7.66
C ASP A 262 11.10 18.68 -7.88
N PRO A 263 11.22 18.20 -9.13
CA PRO A 263 11.84 16.91 -9.42
C PRO A 263 13.32 16.84 -9.01
N VAL A 264 13.99 17.96 -8.75
CA VAL A 264 15.37 17.98 -8.25
C VAL A 264 15.55 17.16 -6.97
N TRP A 265 14.50 17.00 -6.15
CA TRP A 265 14.55 16.15 -4.96
C TRP A 265 14.81 14.68 -5.27
N ALA A 266 14.45 14.18 -6.46
CA ALA A 266 14.79 12.83 -6.87
C ALA A 266 16.31 12.62 -7.04
N GLU A 267 17.07 13.70 -7.25
CA GLU A 267 18.54 13.66 -7.28
C GLU A 267 19.17 14.02 -5.94
N ILE A 268 18.59 14.99 -5.22
CA ILE A 268 19.13 15.46 -3.94
C ILE A 268 18.90 14.44 -2.83
N LEU A 269 17.70 13.86 -2.70
CA LEU A 269 17.39 12.95 -1.59
C LEU A 269 18.30 11.72 -1.58
N PRO A 270 18.56 11.01 -2.69
CA PRO A 270 19.49 9.89 -2.67
C PRO A 270 20.91 10.29 -2.25
N ARG A 271 21.39 11.47 -2.67
CA ARG A 271 22.70 11.99 -2.26
C ARG A 271 22.74 12.34 -0.78
N ALA A 272 21.74 13.06 -0.28
CA ALA A 272 21.61 13.42 1.12
C ALA A 272 21.45 12.19 2.04
N VAL A 273 20.78 11.13 1.56
CA VAL A 273 20.68 9.84 2.26
C VAL A 273 22.02 9.11 2.22
N ALA A 274 22.75 9.13 1.10
CA ALA A 274 24.08 8.52 1.01
C ALA A 274 25.12 9.22 1.91
N GLU A 275 25.03 10.54 2.09
CA GLU A 275 25.85 11.32 3.04
C GLU A 275 25.63 10.92 4.51
N ARG A 276 24.56 10.18 4.83
CA ARG A 276 24.32 9.63 6.18
C ARG A 276 25.13 8.36 6.46
N ARG A 277 25.87 7.82 5.48
CA ARG A 277 26.79 6.71 5.70
C ARG A 277 27.97 7.16 6.57
N PRO A 278 28.52 6.28 7.41
CA PRO A 278 29.65 6.60 8.26
C PRO A 278 30.89 6.76 7.40
N GLU A 279 31.74 7.70 7.78
CA GLU A 279 33.10 7.71 7.25
C GLU A 279 33.92 6.57 7.88
N PRO A 280 34.84 5.93 7.14
CA PRO A 280 35.72 4.92 7.71
C PRO A 280 36.57 5.49 8.86
N ALA A 281 36.27 5.08 10.09
CA ALA A 281 37.00 5.44 11.30
C ALA A 281 37.43 4.16 12.03
N ALA A 282 38.51 4.26 12.79
CA ALA A 282 38.87 3.17 13.70
C ALA A 282 37.84 3.12 14.84
N LEU A 283 37.45 1.91 15.24
CA LEU A 283 36.55 1.65 16.35
C LEU A 283 37.34 1.00 17.48
N SER A 284 37.19 1.49 18.71
CA SER A 284 37.77 0.89 19.91
C SER A 284 36.66 0.75 20.94
N ALA A 285 36.53 -0.44 21.52
CA ALA A 285 35.62 -0.74 22.62
C ALA A 285 36.35 -1.61 23.65
N GLU A 286 35.79 -1.78 24.84
CA GLU A 286 36.28 -2.76 25.81
C GLU A 286 35.31 -3.93 25.89
N TRP A 287 35.85 -5.16 25.97
CA TRP A 287 35.04 -6.36 26.18
C TRP A 287 35.71 -7.24 27.24
N ALA A 288 34.99 -7.53 28.31
CA ALA A 288 35.50 -8.28 29.47
C ALA A 288 36.85 -7.73 30.03
N GLY A 289 37.05 -6.40 29.96
CA GLY A 289 38.29 -5.75 30.40
C GLY A 289 39.45 -5.81 29.40
N THR A 290 39.21 -6.31 28.18
CA THR A 290 40.20 -6.35 27.09
C THR A 290 39.82 -5.34 26.02
N PRO A 291 40.74 -4.45 25.58
CA PRO A 291 40.46 -3.50 24.51
C PRO A 291 40.37 -4.24 23.17
N ILE A 292 39.24 -4.06 22.47
CA ILE A 292 38.98 -4.60 21.13
C ILE A 292 38.96 -3.45 20.13
N THR A 293 39.68 -3.61 19.03
CA THR A 293 39.83 -2.55 18.02
C THR A 293 39.57 -3.07 16.61
N ILE A 294 38.90 -2.25 15.80
CA ILE A 294 38.84 -2.38 14.35
C ILE A 294 39.58 -1.19 13.78
N ASP A 295 40.61 -1.46 12.98
CA ASP A 295 41.36 -0.40 12.34
C ASP A 295 40.57 0.24 11.18
N LYS A 296 41.05 1.41 10.73
CA LYS A 296 40.41 2.17 9.65
C LYS A 296 40.37 1.41 8.32
N THR A 297 41.33 0.52 8.06
CA THR A 297 41.42 -0.24 6.81
C THR A 297 40.37 -1.33 6.76
N GLN A 298 40.22 -2.08 7.85
CA GLN A 298 39.18 -3.08 8.02
C GLN A 298 37.79 -2.45 8.00
N MET A 299 37.60 -1.31 8.68
CA MET A 299 36.35 -0.56 8.63
C MET A 299 36.00 -0.10 7.21
N ARG A 300 36.99 0.42 6.47
CA ARG A 300 36.80 0.81 5.06
C ARG A 300 36.36 -0.37 4.20
N ARG A 301 36.94 -1.56 4.41
CA ARG A 301 36.55 -2.77 3.68
C ARG A 301 35.09 -3.14 3.92
N ILE A 302 34.65 -3.12 5.19
CA ILE A 302 33.26 -3.41 5.57
C ILE A 302 32.30 -2.42 4.90
N ILE A 303 32.59 -1.12 4.99
CA ILE A 303 31.74 -0.07 4.39
C ILE A 303 31.65 -0.24 2.87
N THR A 304 32.79 -0.40 2.18
CA THR A 304 32.81 -0.55 0.71
C THR A 304 32.07 -1.80 0.24
N GLU A 305 32.11 -2.91 1.00
CA GLU A 305 31.37 -4.12 0.65
C GLU A 305 29.85 -3.92 0.72
N ILE A 306 29.38 -3.17 1.71
CA ILE A 306 27.95 -2.86 1.90
C ILE A 306 27.45 -1.83 0.89
N GLU A 307 28.29 -0.85 0.52
CA GLU A 307 27.98 0.20 -0.46
C GLU A 307 27.69 -0.31 -1.87
N VAL A 308 28.19 -1.50 -2.24
CA VAL A 308 27.98 -2.10 -3.56
C VAL A 308 26.52 -2.55 -3.75
N SER A 309 25.74 -2.70 -2.67
CA SER A 309 24.33 -3.08 -2.74
C SER A 309 23.43 -1.90 -3.12
N ASP A 310 22.38 -2.17 -3.92
CA ASP A 310 21.29 -1.22 -4.18
C ASP A 310 20.19 -1.31 -3.10
N GLU A 311 20.57 -1.74 -1.90
CA GLU A 311 19.67 -1.91 -0.75
C GLU A 311 19.38 -0.56 -0.08
N ALA A 312 18.24 -0.47 0.61
CA ALA A 312 17.89 0.71 1.37
C ALA A 312 18.88 0.95 2.53
N LEU A 313 19.14 2.22 2.88
CA LEU A 313 20.13 2.60 3.89
C LEU A 313 19.94 1.90 5.25
N HIS A 314 18.70 1.62 5.66
CA HIS A 314 18.42 0.91 6.91
C HIS A 314 18.89 -0.56 6.86
N VAL A 315 18.70 -1.24 5.73
CA VAL A 315 19.21 -2.60 5.50
C VAL A 315 20.73 -2.58 5.46
N GLN A 316 21.32 -1.57 4.80
CA GLN A 316 22.78 -1.37 4.80
C GLN A 316 23.33 -1.19 6.22
N ARG A 317 22.63 -0.45 7.08
CA ARG A 317 23.00 -0.27 8.49
C ARG A 317 22.93 -1.57 9.29
N GLU A 318 21.88 -2.37 9.12
CA GLU A 318 21.75 -3.68 9.76
C GLU A 318 22.96 -4.57 9.40
N ARG A 319 23.28 -4.67 8.11
CA ARG A 319 24.45 -5.42 7.64
C ARG A 319 25.78 -4.86 8.14
N TYR A 320 25.88 -3.55 8.30
CA TYR A 320 27.06 -2.89 8.88
C TYR A 320 27.25 -3.29 10.34
N VAL A 321 26.19 -3.25 11.14
CA VAL A 321 26.22 -3.67 12.55
C VAL A 321 26.63 -5.14 12.66
N ASP A 322 26.07 -6.01 11.82
CA ASP A 322 26.43 -7.43 11.80
C ASP A 322 27.91 -7.62 11.44
N ALA A 323 28.38 -7.00 10.35
CA ALA A 323 29.75 -7.15 9.86
C ALA A 323 30.79 -6.56 10.83
N VAL A 324 30.48 -5.43 11.48
CA VAL A 324 31.36 -4.84 12.51
C VAL A 324 31.40 -5.72 13.74
N THR A 325 30.26 -6.25 14.20
CA THR A 325 30.23 -7.13 15.37
C THR A 325 30.94 -8.45 15.10
N GLU A 326 30.79 -9.03 13.90
CA GLU A 326 31.54 -10.22 13.49
C GLU A 326 33.05 -9.93 13.43
N ALA A 327 33.46 -8.76 12.92
CA ALA A 327 34.84 -8.33 12.92
C ALA A 327 35.41 -8.14 14.34
N LEU A 328 34.63 -7.59 15.28
CA LEU A 328 35.01 -7.48 16.70
C LEU A 328 35.14 -8.86 17.33
N ALA A 329 34.19 -9.78 17.09
CA ALA A 329 34.22 -11.14 17.61
C ALA A 329 35.44 -11.92 17.11
N ALA A 330 35.80 -11.77 15.83
CA ALA A 330 37.01 -12.34 15.28
C ALA A 330 38.28 -11.75 15.94
N GLY A 331 38.27 -10.45 16.26
CA GLY A 331 39.33 -9.79 17.01
C GLY A 331 39.50 -10.36 18.42
N VAL A 332 38.38 -10.53 19.16
CA VAL A 332 38.36 -11.18 20.48
C VAL A 332 38.91 -12.60 20.42
N ALA A 333 38.46 -13.40 19.46
CA ALA A 333 38.90 -14.78 19.30
C ALA A 333 40.40 -14.86 18.99
N ALA A 334 40.90 -13.98 18.12
CA ALA A 334 42.33 -13.91 17.80
C ALA A 334 43.18 -13.52 19.02
N GLU A 335 42.74 -12.57 19.83
CA GLU A 335 43.45 -12.16 21.05
C GLU A 335 43.43 -13.25 22.13
N SER A 336 42.28 -13.91 22.32
CA SER A 336 42.15 -15.05 23.24
C SER A 336 43.09 -16.20 22.84
N GLN A 337 43.23 -16.46 21.54
CA GLN A 337 44.15 -17.47 21.03
C GLN A 337 45.61 -17.12 21.34
N ARG A 338 46.02 -15.86 21.13
CA ARG A 338 47.38 -15.40 21.46
C ARG A 338 47.68 -15.52 22.95
N ALA A 339 46.73 -15.13 23.79
CA ALA A 339 46.89 -15.24 25.24
C ALA A 339 47.08 -16.70 25.69
N LEU A 340 46.37 -17.65 25.07
CA LEU A 340 46.57 -19.08 25.32
C LEU A 340 47.95 -19.56 24.87
N GLU A 341 48.39 -19.17 23.68
CA GLU A 341 49.72 -19.51 23.14
C GLU A 341 50.86 -18.96 24.02
N GLU A 342 50.71 -17.74 24.56
CA GLU A 342 51.68 -17.15 25.50
C GLU A 342 51.74 -17.90 26.83
N VAL A 343 50.59 -18.31 27.37
CA VAL A 343 50.52 -19.11 28.60
C VAL A 343 51.14 -20.49 28.39
N GLU A 344 50.88 -21.13 27.25
CA GLU A 344 51.48 -22.41 26.87
C GLU A 344 53.00 -22.30 26.78
N ALA A 345 53.52 -21.30 26.06
CA ALA A 345 54.96 -21.05 25.97
C ALA A 345 55.60 -20.77 27.34
N GLY A 346 54.93 -19.98 28.19
CA GLY A 346 55.40 -19.71 29.56
C GLY A 346 55.41 -20.97 30.44
N LEU A 347 54.44 -21.86 30.27
CA LEU A 347 54.39 -23.14 30.99
C LEU A 347 55.48 -24.09 30.50
N GLU A 348 55.74 -24.14 29.19
CA GLU A 348 56.85 -24.89 28.60
C GLU A 348 58.21 -24.41 29.14
N ASP A 349 58.41 -23.09 29.26
CA ASP A 349 59.62 -22.52 29.84
C ASP A 349 59.82 -22.94 31.31
N VAL A 350 58.75 -22.94 32.11
CA VAL A 350 58.77 -23.39 33.51
C VAL A 350 59.07 -24.89 33.58
N LEU A 351 58.42 -25.71 32.75
CA LEU A 351 58.69 -27.15 32.67
C LEU A 351 60.14 -27.42 32.26
N ALA A 352 60.68 -26.67 31.30
CA ALA A 352 62.08 -26.79 30.90
C ALA A 352 63.07 -26.42 32.03
N VAL A 353 62.71 -25.48 32.91
CA VAL A 353 63.50 -25.19 34.12
C VAL A 353 63.45 -26.35 35.11
N VAL A 354 62.27 -26.94 35.33
CA VAL A 354 62.08 -28.09 36.21
C VAL A 354 62.85 -29.32 35.70
N ASP A 355 62.76 -29.62 34.41
CA ASP A 355 63.49 -30.71 33.76
C ASP A 355 65.01 -30.53 33.87
N ARG A 356 65.52 -29.31 33.65
CA ARG A 356 66.95 -28.98 33.88
C ARG A 356 67.36 -29.15 35.35
N SER A 357 66.45 -28.91 36.29
CA SER A 357 66.70 -29.11 37.71
C SER A 357 66.72 -30.59 38.09
N LEU A 358 65.82 -31.40 37.53
CA LEU A 358 65.76 -32.85 37.72
C LEU A 358 66.96 -33.57 37.07
N ALA A 359 67.44 -33.10 35.93
CA ALA A 359 68.63 -33.64 35.26
C ALA A 359 69.96 -33.37 36.01
N ARG A 360 69.97 -32.45 36.99
CA ARG A 360 71.14 -32.16 37.83
C ARG A 360 71.17 -32.97 39.13
N ASP A 361 70.11 -33.68 39.47
CA ASP A 361 69.99 -34.44 40.71
C ASP A 361 70.06 -35.95 40.42
N ASP A 362 71.29 -36.49 40.39
CA ASP A 362 71.64 -37.87 40.02
C ASP A 362 71.20 -38.95 41.04
N ARG A 363 70.08 -38.76 41.75
CA ARG A 363 69.63 -39.68 42.83
C ARG A 363 68.21 -40.22 42.72
N VAL A 364 67.53 -40.08 41.59
CA VAL A 364 66.22 -40.71 41.41
C VAL A 364 66.12 -41.38 40.04
N ALA A 365 66.01 -42.71 40.04
CA ALA A 365 65.73 -43.50 38.84
C ALA A 365 64.33 -43.14 38.27
N PRO A 366 64.17 -43.03 36.95
CA PRO A 366 62.90 -42.61 36.37
C PRO A 366 61.87 -43.74 36.48
N ARG A 367 60.74 -43.46 37.15
CA ARG A 367 59.50 -44.23 36.93
C ARG A 367 58.78 -43.60 35.74
N ARG A 368 58.56 -44.39 34.69
CA ARG A 368 57.63 -44.06 33.60
C ARG A 368 56.26 -43.77 34.22
N ALA A 369 55.81 -42.54 34.10
CA ALA A 369 54.40 -42.20 34.20
C ALA A 369 53.89 -42.07 32.77
N ASP A 370 52.96 -42.94 32.39
CA ASP A 370 52.17 -42.79 31.17
C ASP A 370 51.31 -41.54 31.32
N ALA A 371 51.70 -40.45 30.66
CA ALA A 371 50.89 -39.25 30.57
C ALA A 371 49.88 -39.45 29.43
N ILE A 372 48.63 -39.70 29.82
CA ILE A 372 47.47 -39.56 28.93
C ILE A 372 47.27 -38.06 28.74
N GLY A 373 47.86 -37.50 27.68
CA GLY A 373 47.55 -36.16 27.20
C GLY A 373 46.17 -36.20 26.57
N ALA A 374 45.18 -35.63 27.25
CA ALA A 374 43.94 -35.23 26.58
C ALA A 374 44.26 -33.94 25.81
N ASP A 375 44.31 -34.03 24.48
CA ASP A 375 44.33 -32.87 23.59
C ASP A 375 43.07 -32.04 23.86
N VAL A 376 43.19 -31.00 24.69
CA VAL A 376 42.27 -29.87 24.69
C VAL A 376 42.80 -28.97 23.59
N THR A 377 42.19 -29.05 22.40
CA THR A 377 42.74 -28.51 21.15
C THR A 377 42.92 -26.99 21.10
N GLY A 378 42.72 -26.25 22.21
CA GLY A 378 43.10 -24.85 22.39
C GLY A 378 42.60 -23.85 21.34
N ARG A 379 41.68 -24.26 20.46
CA ARG A 379 41.18 -23.48 19.32
C ARG A 379 39.70 -23.22 19.52
N LEU A 380 39.33 -21.95 19.55
CA LEU A 380 37.94 -21.52 19.43
C LEU A 380 37.40 -21.95 18.05
N ASP A 381 36.21 -22.56 18.02
CA ASP A 381 35.57 -22.99 16.78
C ASP A 381 34.70 -21.87 16.17
N ALA A 382 34.08 -22.13 15.00
CA ALA A 382 33.19 -21.16 14.35
C ALA A 382 31.90 -20.89 15.16
N THR A 383 31.51 -21.84 16.01
CA THR A 383 30.35 -21.74 16.92
C THR A 383 30.64 -20.76 18.05
N ASP A 384 31.86 -20.80 18.61
CA ASP A 384 32.33 -19.90 19.66
C ASP A 384 32.37 -18.44 19.17
N SER A 385 32.81 -18.23 17.92
CA SER A 385 32.87 -16.88 17.31
C SER A 385 31.47 -16.27 17.14
N SER A 386 30.48 -17.08 16.73
CA SER A 386 29.10 -16.61 16.60
C SER A 386 28.45 -16.31 17.96
N ALA A 387 28.78 -17.07 19.01
CA ALA A 387 28.29 -16.82 20.36
C ALA A 387 28.89 -15.53 20.96
N ILE A 388 30.18 -15.27 20.71
CA ILE A 388 30.85 -14.00 21.09
C ILE A 388 30.23 -12.83 20.34
N ALA A 389 29.96 -12.97 19.03
CA ALA A 389 29.28 -11.94 18.25
C ALA A 389 27.90 -11.61 18.84
N ALA A 390 27.08 -12.62 19.17
CA ALA A 390 25.78 -12.41 19.80
C ALA A 390 25.89 -11.72 21.17
N ALA A 391 26.92 -12.03 21.97
CA ALA A 391 27.17 -11.37 23.25
C ALA A 391 27.63 -9.91 23.08
N LEU A 392 28.45 -9.61 22.05
CA LEU A 392 28.92 -8.26 21.73
C LEU A 392 27.78 -7.35 21.26
N VAL A 393 26.81 -7.86 20.50
CA VAL A 393 25.63 -7.07 20.10
C VAL A 393 24.83 -6.58 21.32
N ALA A 394 24.81 -7.37 22.39
CA ALA A 394 24.09 -7.04 23.62
C ALA A 394 24.93 -6.18 24.60
N ASP A 395 26.18 -5.87 24.27
CA ASP A 395 27.07 -5.08 25.11
C ASP A 395 26.79 -3.56 24.95
N PRO A 396 26.49 -2.82 26.04
CA PRO A 396 26.16 -1.41 25.96
C PRO A 396 27.28 -0.51 25.44
N GLU A 397 28.56 -0.87 25.64
CA GLU A 397 29.68 -0.07 25.13
C GLU A 397 29.83 -0.25 23.62
N VAL A 398 29.67 -1.48 23.13
CA VAL A 398 29.68 -1.79 21.70
C VAL A 398 28.50 -1.12 21.00
N GLU A 399 27.29 -1.19 21.58
CA GLU A 399 26.11 -0.52 21.06
C GLU A 399 26.32 1.01 21.00
N ALA A 400 26.84 1.61 22.07
CA ALA A 400 27.12 3.05 22.11
C ALA A 400 28.16 3.47 21.05
N ALA A 401 29.20 2.67 20.85
CA ALA A 401 30.24 2.97 19.88
C ALA A 401 29.73 2.82 18.43
N LEU A 402 28.88 1.82 18.16
CA LEU A 402 28.18 1.68 16.87
C LEU A 402 27.23 2.84 16.60
N GLU A 403 26.46 3.25 17.60
CA GLU A 403 25.51 4.37 17.48
C GLU A 403 26.22 5.72 17.29
N GLN A 404 27.44 5.87 17.83
CA GLN A 404 28.28 7.04 17.60
C GLN A 404 28.80 7.12 16.15
N ILE A 405 29.16 5.98 15.55
CA ILE A 405 29.68 5.92 14.18
C ILE A 405 28.54 6.00 13.17
N TRP A 406 27.48 5.21 13.35
CA TRP A 406 26.32 5.18 12.47
C TRP A 406 25.02 5.25 13.28
N PRO A 407 24.52 6.46 13.58
CA PRO A 407 23.30 6.63 14.34
C PRO A 407 22.12 5.92 13.69
N THR A 408 21.29 5.26 14.50
CA THR A 408 20.00 4.75 14.08
C THR A 408 19.14 5.93 13.68
N PRO A 409 18.61 5.99 12.45
CA PRO A 409 17.66 7.01 12.08
C PRO A 409 16.47 6.88 13.03
N THR A 410 16.32 7.82 13.96
CA THR A 410 15.14 7.86 14.81
C THR A 410 13.96 7.94 13.85
N ARG A 411 12.99 7.01 13.94
CA ARG A 411 11.69 7.23 13.32
C ARG A 411 11.28 8.60 13.83
N ALA A 412 11.16 9.58 12.95
CA ALA A 412 10.63 10.87 13.31
C ALA A 412 9.21 10.62 13.82
N THR A 413 9.05 10.41 15.12
CA THR A 413 7.82 10.74 15.81
C THR A 413 7.65 12.22 15.53
N TYR A 414 6.79 12.51 14.56
CA TYR A 414 6.50 13.86 14.11
C TYR A 414 5.91 14.61 15.30
N SER A 415 6.77 15.21 16.13
CA SER A 415 6.33 16.14 17.15
C SER A 415 6.04 17.45 16.44
N PRO A 416 4.82 18.01 16.53
CA PRO A 416 4.43 19.22 15.81
C PRO A 416 5.18 20.48 16.29
N THR A 417 6.12 20.35 17.22
CA THR A 417 6.96 21.43 17.73
C THR A 417 8.39 21.30 17.21
N CYS A 418 8.63 21.63 15.94
CA CYS A 418 9.97 22.03 15.52
C CYS A 418 9.90 23.33 14.73
N SER A 419 10.48 24.36 15.35
CA SER A 419 10.57 25.75 14.91
C SER A 419 11.38 25.87 13.61
N PRO A 420 11.11 26.87 12.73
CA PRO A 420 11.76 26.95 11.44
C PRO A 420 13.23 27.35 11.61
N ILE A 421 14.08 26.66 10.86
CA ILE A 421 15.26 27.23 10.19
C ILE A 421 16.19 28.04 11.13
N ARG A 422 17.18 27.37 11.72
CA ARG A 422 18.47 28.04 11.98
C ARG A 422 19.44 27.64 10.89
N CYS A 423 19.56 28.51 9.90
CA CYS A 423 20.72 28.55 9.03
C CYS A 423 21.97 28.82 9.86
N HIS A 424 23.04 28.08 9.61
CA HIS A 424 24.40 28.60 9.66
C HIS A 424 25.15 28.17 8.41
#